data_AF-A0AAN9GZG6-F1
#
_entry.id   AF-A0AAN9GZG6-F1
#
_cell.length_a   1.000
_cell.length_b   1.000
_cell.length_c   1.000
_cell.angle_alpha   90.00
_cell.angle_beta   90.00
_cell.angle_gamma   90.00
#
_symmetry.space_group_name_H-M   'P 1'
#
loop_
_entity.id
_entity.type
_entity.pdbx_description
1 polymer ?
#
loop_
_entity_poly.entity_id
_entity_poly.type
_entity_poly.pdbx_seq_one_letter_code
_entity_poly.pdbx_strand_id
1 'polypeptide(L)'
;MELVERLRQIEEQTKKAQEELEEQTKRALELERERKYAQEEAERLEKDRRIAEEVKSALLQQSENQVKNQENLATELAELTSKITLLEDAKKKKEDEARKWQRRAIMVEVDLERTKEELKSKLIGVHIQATSQTENDHDENDESSAEASAELTSTGTYQDRSEEQRITETEKNERLQKRLQALSSELADARDESMKTPNDLIHAENVRLGRDKYKTLRQIRQGNTKQRIDEFESM
;
A
#
# COMPACT_ATOMS: atom_id res chain seq x y z
N MET A 1 -47.17 -102.23 -21.86
CA MET A 1 -45.84 -101.63 -21.63
C MET A 1 -45.80 -100.16 -22.04
N GLU A 2 -46.47 -99.76 -23.12
CA GLU A 2 -46.52 -98.36 -23.61
C GLU A 2 -46.94 -97.29 -22.60
N LEU A 3 -47.90 -97.56 -21.70
CA LEU A 3 -48.40 -96.56 -20.75
C LEU A 3 -47.34 -96.16 -19.70
N VAL A 4 -46.48 -97.10 -19.31
CA VAL A 4 -45.41 -96.89 -18.34
C VAL A 4 -44.25 -96.10 -18.99
N GLU A 5 -43.93 -96.38 -20.24
CA GLU A 5 -42.95 -95.59 -21.01
C GLU A 5 -43.43 -94.15 -21.22
N ARG A 6 -44.71 -93.95 -21.48
CA ARG A 6 -45.29 -92.62 -21.68
C ARG A 6 -45.29 -91.78 -20.40
N LEU A 7 -45.59 -92.40 -19.24
CA LEU A 7 -45.44 -91.76 -17.92
C LEU A 7 -43.98 -91.38 -17.64
N ARG A 8 -43.04 -92.27 -17.93
CA ARG A 8 -41.60 -92.02 -17.75
C ARG A 8 -41.10 -90.87 -18.62
N GLN A 9 -41.56 -90.77 -19.87
CA GLN A 9 -41.25 -89.62 -20.74
C GLN A 9 -41.82 -88.30 -20.21
N ILE A 10 -43.05 -88.31 -19.70
CA ILE A 10 -43.66 -87.13 -19.10
C ILE A 10 -42.87 -86.70 -17.86
N GLU A 11 -42.54 -87.61 -16.94
CA GLU A 11 -41.73 -87.30 -15.77
C GLU A 11 -40.37 -86.69 -16.16
N GLU A 12 -39.70 -87.25 -17.17
CA GLU A 12 -38.41 -86.74 -17.64
C GLU A 12 -38.54 -85.35 -18.28
N GLN A 13 -39.59 -85.11 -19.08
CA GLN A 13 -39.86 -83.78 -19.65
C GLN A 13 -40.21 -82.75 -18.57
N THR A 14 -41.00 -83.15 -17.57
CA THR A 14 -41.39 -82.26 -16.46
C THR A 14 -40.16 -81.89 -15.63
N LYS A 15 -39.27 -82.86 -15.37
CA LYS A 15 -38.01 -82.63 -14.67
C LYS A 15 -37.09 -81.69 -15.45
N LYS A 16 -36.92 -81.88 -16.76
CA LYS A 16 -36.13 -80.97 -17.62
C LYS A 16 -36.70 -79.55 -17.63
N ALA A 17 -38.02 -79.40 -17.78
CA ALA A 17 -38.67 -78.10 -17.75
C ALA A 17 -38.50 -77.38 -16.39
N GLN A 18 -38.52 -78.15 -15.29
CA GLN A 18 -38.31 -77.60 -13.96
C GLN A 18 -36.85 -77.17 -13.72
N GLU A 19 -35.88 -77.97 -14.16
CA GLU A 19 -34.45 -77.61 -14.11
C GLU A 19 -34.16 -76.35 -14.96
N GLU A 20 -34.74 -76.25 -16.15
CA GLU A 20 -34.58 -75.10 -17.05
C GLU A 20 -35.26 -73.84 -16.48
N LEU A 21 -36.43 -73.97 -15.86
CA LEU A 21 -37.09 -72.88 -15.14
C LEU A 21 -36.25 -72.39 -13.96
N GLU A 22 -35.71 -73.30 -13.14
CA GLU A 22 -34.83 -72.94 -12.03
C GLU A 22 -33.57 -72.21 -12.52
N GLU A 23 -32.98 -72.65 -13.63
CA GLU A 23 -31.82 -72.00 -14.23
C GLU A 23 -32.15 -70.58 -14.74
N GLN A 24 -33.29 -70.41 -15.42
CA GLN A 24 -33.77 -69.09 -15.85
C GLN A 24 -34.04 -68.17 -14.66
N THR A 25 -34.62 -68.71 -13.58
CA THR A 25 -34.91 -67.95 -12.37
C THR A 25 -33.62 -67.49 -11.69
N LYS A 26 -32.58 -68.34 -11.65
CA LYS A 26 -31.25 -67.97 -11.13
C LYS A 26 -30.59 -66.89 -11.98
N ARG A 27 -30.59 -67.05 -13.32
CA ARG A 27 -30.05 -66.03 -14.25
C ARG A 27 -30.76 -64.68 -14.11
N ALA A 28 -32.09 -64.69 -13.99
CA ALA A 28 -32.86 -63.47 -13.79
C ALA A 28 -32.49 -62.75 -12.48
N LEU A 29 -32.30 -63.49 -11.39
CA LEU A 29 -31.89 -62.95 -10.10
C LEU A 29 -30.48 -62.35 -10.14
N GLU A 30 -29.54 -62.98 -10.84
CA GLU A 30 -28.18 -62.47 -11.04
C GLU A 30 -28.20 -61.16 -11.83
N LEU A 31 -28.92 -61.11 -12.96
CA LEU A 31 -29.10 -59.90 -13.76
C LEU A 31 -29.76 -58.77 -12.97
N GLU A 32 -30.75 -59.07 -12.11
CA GLU A 32 -31.39 -58.07 -11.27
C GLU A 32 -30.42 -57.49 -10.23
N ARG A 33 -29.56 -58.32 -9.64
CA ARG A 33 -28.50 -57.84 -8.74
C ARG A 33 -27.50 -56.96 -9.46
N GLU A 34 -27.02 -57.38 -10.63
CA GLU A 34 -26.10 -56.58 -11.43
C GLU A 34 -26.72 -55.24 -11.85
N ARG A 35 -27.98 -55.24 -12.28
CA ARG A 35 -28.73 -54.02 -12.60
C ARG A 35 -28.80 -53.09 -11.39
N LYS A 36 -29.05 -53.64 -10.20
CA LYS A 36 -29.13 -52.86 -8.96
C LYS A 36 -27.78 -52.24 -8.60
N TYR A 37 -26.69 -53.00 -8.69
CA TYR A 37 -25.34 -52.48 -8.47
C TYR A 37 -24.97 -51.39 -9.48
N ALA A 38 -25.29 -51.59 -10.76
CA ALA A 38 -25.05 -50.59 -11.80
C ALA A 38 -25.86 -49.30 -11.56
N GLN A 39 -27.11 -49.43 -11.10
CA GLN A 39 -27.94 -48.28 -10.75
C GLN A 39 -27.39 -47.52 -9.54
N GLU A 40 -27.01 -48.21 -8.47
CA GLU A 40 -26.44 -47.58 -7.26
C GLU A 40 -25.14 -46.83 -7.58
N GLU A 41 -24.26 -47.41 -8.39
CA GLU A 41 -23.03 -46.75 -8.80
C GLU A 41 -23.29 -45.57 -9.75
N ALA A 42 -24.27 -45.67 -10.65
CA ALA A 42 -24.69 -44.54 -11.49
C ALA A 42 -25.26 -43.39 -10.65
N GLU A 43 -26.07 -43.67 -9.63
CA GLU A 43 -26.60 -42.66 -8.71
C GLU A 43 -25.49 -41.99 -7.88
N ARG A 44 -24.48 -42.76 -7.46
CA ARG A 44 -23.31 -42.21 -6.77
C ARG A 44 -22.51 -41.29 -7.69
N LEU A 45 -22.20 -41.71 -8.91
CA LEU A 45 -21.48 -40.90 -9.88
C LEU A 45 -22.24 -39.61 -10.24
N GLU A 46 -23.57 -39.68 -10.34
CA GLU A 46 -24.40 -38.50 -10.59
C GLU A 46 -24.39 -37.51 -9.42
N LYS A 47 -24.34 -37.99 -8.17
CA LYS A 47 -24.16 -37.12 -6.99
C LYS A 47 -22.79 -36.45 -7.01
N ASP A 48 -21.74 -37.21 -7.28
CA ASP A 48 -20.38 -36.67 -7.38
C ASP A 48 -20.26 -35.63 -8.50
N ARG A 49 -20.90 -35.88 -9.66
CA ARG A 49 -20.97 -34.92 -10.78
C ARG A 49 -21.65 -33.63 -10.37
N ARG A 50 -22.79 -33.69 -9.66
CA ARG A 50 -23.50 -32.49 -9.19
C ARG A 50 -22.67 -31.66 -8.23
N ILE A 51 -22.02 -32.31 -7.26
CA ILE A 51 -21.13 -31.62 -6.32
C ILE A 51 -19.98 -30.94 -7.07
N ALA A 52 -19.37 -31.63 -8.04
CA ALA A 52 -18.30 -31.05 -8.85
C ALA A 52 -18.79 -29.85 -9.69
N GLU A 53 -20.01 -29.91 -10.23
CA GLU A 53 -20.62 -28.79 -10.97
C GLU A 53 -20.93 -27.59 -10.08
N GLU A 54 -21.45 -27.82 -8.87
CA GLU A 54 -21.70 -26.77 -7.88
C GLU A 54 -20.40 -26.08 -7.46
N VAL A 55 -19.35 -26.85 -7.15
CA VAL A 55 -18.02 -26.31 -6.81
C VAL A 55 -17.45 -25.51 -7.98
N LYS A 56 -17.56 -26.02 -9.21
CA LYS A 56 -17.13 -25.31 -10.41
C LYS A 56 -17.88 -23.99 -10.60
N SER A 57 -19.20 -24.00 -10.42
CA SER A 57 -20.03 -22.80 -10.52
C SER A 57 -19.66 -21.76 -9.45
N ALA A 58 -19.43 -22.19 -8.22
CA ALA A 58 -19.02 -21.30 -7.13
C ALA A 58 -17.65 -20.67 -7.41
N LEU A 59 -16.69 -21.44 -7.95
CA LEU A 59 -15.36 -20.93 -8.30
C LEU A 59 -15.43 -19.90 -9.45
N LEU A 60 -16.29 -20.13 -10.46
CA LEU A 60 -16.51 -19.16 -11.53
C LEU A 60 -17.10 -17.86 -11.01
N GLN A 61 -18.13 -17.91 -10.16
CA GLN A 61 -18.70 -16.71 -9.53
C GLN A 61 -17.67 -15.96 -8.69
N GLN A 62 -16.84 -16.68 -7.93
CA GLN A 62 -15.75 -16.06 -7.18
C GLN A 62 -14.75 -15.35 -8.11
N SER A 63 -14.40 -15.97 -9.23
CA SER A 63 -13.51 -15.37 -10.23
C SER A 63 -14.12 -14.12 -10.87
N GLU A 64 -15.40 -14.14 -11.23
CA GLU A 64 -16.10 -12.98 -11.78
C GLU A 64 -16.12 -11.80 -10.79
N ASN A 65 -16.43 -12.09 -9.52
CA ASN A 65 -16.41 -11.08 -8.47
C ASN A 65 -15.00 -10.50 -8.26
N GLN A 66 -13.97 -11.33 -8.35
CA GLN A 66 -12.58 -10.88 -8.27
C GLN A 66 -12.21 -9.95 -9.43
N VAL A 67 -12.63 -10.26 -10.66
CA VAL A 67 -12.39 -9.38 -11.83
C VAL A 67 -13.10 -8.04 -11.66
N LYS A 68 -14.38 -8.03 -11.24
CA LYS A 68 -15.12 -6.79 -10.97
C LYS A 68 -14.43 -5.92 -9.92
N ASN A 69 -13.92 -6.54 -8.85
CA ASN A 69 -13.16 -5.82 -7.83
C ASN A 69 -11.87 -5.22 -8.39
N GLN A 70 -11.15 -5.96 -9.26
CA GLN A 70 -9.95 -5.45 -9.92
C GLN A 70 -10.26 -4.28 -10.87
N GLU A 71 -11.36 -4.35 -11.63
CA GLU A 71 -11.81 -3.27 -12.51
C GLU A 71 -12.17 -2.00 -11.73
N ASN A 72 -12.85 -2.14 -10.59
CA ASN A 72 -13.16 -1.02 -9.71
C ASN A 72 -11.88 -0.36 -9.17
N LEU A 73 -10.92 -1.16 -8.67
CA LEU A 73 -9.63 -0.66 -8.19
C LEU A 73 -8.84 0.04 -9.30
N ALA A 74 -8.84 -0.51 -10.52
CA ALA A 74 -8.17 0.11 -11.67
C ALA A 74 -8.79 1.47 -12.03
N THR A 75 -10.11 1.59 -11.93
CA THR A 75 -10.83 2.85 -12.16
C THR A 75 -10.47 3.90 -11.11
N GLU A 76 -10.48 3.55 -9.83
CA GLU A 76 -10.10 4.45 -8.74
C GLU A 76 -8.64 4.91 -8.85
N LEU A 77 -7.73 4.00 -9.22
CA LEU A 77 -6.33 4.34 -9.49
C LEU A 77 -6.19 5.33 -10.65
N ALA A 78 -6.97 5.16 -11.73
CA ALA A 78 -6.96 6.08 -12.86
C ALA A 78 -7.48 7.48 -12.45
N GLU A 79 -8.53 7.55 -11.64
CA GLU A 79 -9.06 8.81 -11.10
C GLU A 79 -8.05 9.53 -10.20
N LEU A 80 -7.41 8.80 -9.28
CA LEU A 80 -6.37 9.36 -8.41
C LEU A 80 -5.16 9.84 -9.21
N THR A 81 -4.75 9.08 -10.22
CA THR A 81 -3.65 9.46 -11.12
C THR A 81 -3.99 10.75 -11.86
N SER A 82 -5.21 10.87 -12.41
CA SER A 82 -5.70 12.09 -13.05
C SER A 82 -5.73 13.28 -12.08
N LYS A 83 -6.13 13.06 -10.83
CA LYS A 83 -6.10 14.10 -9.79
C LYS A 83 -4.68 14.56 -9.47
N ILE A 84 -3.72 13.63 -9.39
CA ILE A 84 -2.30 13.94 -9.14
C ILE A 84 -1.75 14.81 -10.28
N THR A 85 -1.96 14.42 -11.54
CA THR A 85 -1.44 15.20 -12.69
C THR A 85 -2.02 16.61 -12.72
N LEU A 86 -3.32 16.78 -12.43
CA LEU A 86 -3.95 18.10 -12.32
C LEU A 86 -3.32 18.96 -11.21
N LEU A 87 -3.03 18.37 -10.05
CA LEU A 87 -2.39 19.07 -8.93
C LEU A 87 -0.93 19.44 -9.25
N GLU A 88 -0.19 18.55 -9.91
CA GLU A 88 1.18 18.81 -10.36
C GLU A 88 1.23 19.96 -11.38
N ASP A 89 0.31 19.98 -12.35
CA ASP A 89 0.20 21.06 -13.32
C ASP A 89 -0.16 22.39 -12.67
N ALA A 90 -1.09 22.38 -11.70
CA ALA A 90 -1.46 23.57 -10.93
C ALA A 90 -0.27 24.10 -10.11
N LYS A 91 0.48 23.20 -9.46
CA LYS A 91 1.71 23.53 -8.71
C LYS A 91 2.75 24.16 -9.65
N LYS A 92 3.01 23.55 -10.81
CA LYS A 92 3.97 24.04 -11.80
C LYS A 92 3.62 25.45 -12.28
N LYS A 93 2.34 25.73 -12.57
CA LYS A 93 1.88 27.08 -12.94
C LYS A 93 2.16 28.10 -11.84
N LYS A 94 1.92 27.74 -10.58
CA LYS A 94 2.18 28.62 -9.43
C LYS A 94 3.68 28.86 -9.21
N GLU A 95 4.51 27.84 -9.38
CA GLU A 95 5.97 27.99 -9.36
C GLU A 95 6.47 28.92 -10.47
N ASP A 96 5.91 28.83 -11.68
CA ASP A 96 6.29 29.70 -12.79
C ASP A 96 5.84 31.15 -12.56
N GLU A 97 4.67 31.37 -11.95
CA GLU A 97 4.24 32.69 -11.47
C GLU A 97 5.22 33.24 -10.41
N ALA A 98 5.57 32.44 -9.41
CA ALA A 98 6.54 32.82 -8.38
C ALA A 98 7.91 33.19 -8.99
N ARG A 99 8.42 32.39 -9.93
CA ARG A 99 9.66 32.68 -10.68
C ARG A 99 9.57 33.99 -11.48
N LYS A 100 8.41 34.32 -12.05
CA LYS A 100 8.21 35.61 -12.74
C LYS A 100 8.25 36.77 -11.76
N TRP A 101 7.59 36.65 -10.60
CA TRP A 101 7.60 37.67 -9.55
C TRP A 101 8.99 37.88 -8.95
N GLN A 102 9.72 36.79 -8.70
CA GLN A 102 11.11 36.85 -8.22
C GLN A 102 12.01 37.62 -9.19
N ARG A 103 11.93 37.33 -10.50
CA ARG A 103 12.69 38.08 -11.52
C ARG A 103 12.34 39.56 -11.54
N ARG A 104 11.06 39.91 -11.41
CA ARG A 104 10.63 41.32 -11.34
C ARG A 104 11.17 42.01 -10.08
N ALA A 105 11.14 41.34 -8.93
CA ALA A 105 11.69 41.88 -7.69
C ALA A 105 13.19 42.19 -7.82
N ILE A 106 13.97 41.25 -8.38
CA ILE A 106 15.40 41.45 -8.63
C ILE A 106 15.63 42.65 -9.57
N MET A 107 14.85 42.79 -10.65
CA MET A 107 14.98 43.94 -11.55
C MET A 107 14.71 45.28 -10.84
N VAL A 108 13.66 45.35 -10.02
CA VAL A 108 13.33 46.56 -9.26
C VAL A 108 14.42 46.89 -8.24
N GLU A 109 15.01 45.89 -7.59
CA GLU A 109 16.12 46.07 -6.65
C GLU A 109 17.37 46.61 -7.34
N VAL A 110 17.72 46.09 -8.53
CA VAL A 110 18.83 46.60 -9.35
C VAL A 110 18.58 48.03 -9.80
N ASP A 111 17.36 48.35 -10.26
CA ASP A 111 17.01 49.72 -10.64
C ASP A 111 17.07 50.68 -9.45
N LEU A 112 16.60 50.25 -8.27
CA LEU A 112 16.69 51.03 -7.05
C LEU A 112 18.14 51.33 -6.67
N GLU A 113 19.02 50.33 -6.72
CA GLU A 113 20.43 50.52 -6.39
C GLU A 113 21.11 51.49 -7.36
N ARG A 114 20.84 51.36 -8.66
CA ARG A 114 21.29 52.33 -9.67
C ARG A 114 20.83 53.76 -9.35
N THR A 115 19.55 53.95 -8.97
CA THR A 115 19.06 55.29 -8.62
C THR A 115 19.70 55.86 -7.34
N LYS A 116 20.01 55.01 -6.35
CA LYS A 116 20.76 55.42 -5.15
C LYS A 116 22.18 55.85 -5.50
N GLU A 117 22.87 55.10 -6.36
CA GLU A 117 24.21 55.44 -6.83
C GLU A 117 24.22 56.77 -7.60
N GLU A 118 23.26 56.98 -8.51
CA GLU A 118 23.09 58.24 -9.22
C GLU A 118 22.83 59.43 -8.27
N LEU A 119 21.99 59.22 -7.24
CA LEU A 119 21.72 60.23 -6.23
C LEU A 119 22.97 60.54 -5.39
N LYS A 120 23.71 59.51 -4.97
CA LYS A 120 24.98 59.65 -4.24
C LYS A 120 26.03 60.38 -5.08
N SER A 121 26.15 60.06 -6.37
CA SER A 121 27.05 60.74 -7.30
C SER A 121 26.71 62.22 -7.46
N LYS A 122 25.41 62.56 -7.61
CA LYS A 122 24.93 63.95 -7.64
C LYS A 122 25.20 64.68 -6.31
N LEU A 123 25.04 64.00 -5.17
CA LEU A 123 25.30 64.55 -3.85
C LEU A 123 26.79 64.81 -3.60
N ILE A 124 27.67 63.91 -4.04
CA ILE A 124 29.13 64.10 -4.02
C ILE A 124 29.53 65.27 -4.95
N GLY A 125 28.87 65.43 -6.09
CA GLY A 125 29.03 66.60 -6.96
C GLY A 125 28.65 67.93 -6.29
N VAL A 126 27.74 67.91 -5.31
CA VAL A 126 27.40 69.08 -4.47
C VAL A 126 28.39 69.25 -3.30
N HIS A 127 28.92 68.17 -2.75
CA HIS A 127 29.82 68.20 -1.57
C HIS A 127 31.25 68.70 -1.89
N ILE A 128 31.69 68.70 -3.16
CA ILE A 128 33.00 69.25 -3.55
C ILE A 128 33.08 70.80 -3.42
N GLN A 129 31.97 71.48 -3.12
CA GLN A 129 31.98 72.92 -2.75
C GLN A 129 32.12 73.23 -1.25
N ALA A 130 32.22 72.22 -0.38
CA ALA A 130 32.34 72.43 1.06
C ALA A 130 33.39 71.50 1.68
N THR A 131 34.66 71.83 1.52
CA THR A 131 35.73 71.28 2.36
C THR A 131 35.56 71.79 3.79
N SER A 132 35.48 70.90 4.79
CA SER A 132 36.34 70.87 6.00
C SER A 132 35.72 70.06 7.15
N GLN A 133 36.56 69.24 7.81
CA GLN A 133 36.43 68.67 9.18
C GLN A 133 35.47 67.47 9.32
N THR A 134 35.82 66.32 9.90
CA THR A 134 36.88 65.90 10.83
C THR A 134 37.13 64.39 10.72
N GLU A 135 38.36 63.99 11.07
CA GLU A 135 38.81 62.62 11.36
C GLU A 135 38.15 62.03 12.61
N ASN A 136 38.16 60.68 12.70
CA ASN A 136 38.04 59.77 13.86
C ASN A 136 37.27 58.52 13.41
N ASP A 137 37.62 57.28 13.71
CA ASP A 137 38.84 56.62 14.18
C ASP A 137 38.53 55.13 13.95
N HIS A 138 39.54 54.36 13.59
CA HIS A 138 39.47 52.90 13.52
C HIS A 138 39.99 52.36 14.85
N ASP A 139 39.19 51.62 15.63
CA ASP A 139 39.72 50.42 16.28
C ASP A 139 38.64 49.46 16.79
N GLU A 140 39.11 48.23 16.90
CA GLU A 140 38.46 46.93 17.07
C GLU A 140 37.81 46.67 18.45
N ASN A 141 36.85 45.74 18.42
CA ASN A 141 36.61 44.69 19.43
C ASN A 141 36.34 45.10 20.91
N ASP A 142 35.07 44.95 21.33
CA ASP A 142 34.74 44.62 22.73
C ASP A 142 33.82 43.40 22.77
N GLU A 143 34.45 42.26 23.07
CA GLU A 143 33.82 41.01 23.48
C GLU A 143 33.17 41.20 24.85
N SER A 144 31.83 41.22 24.89
CA SER A 144 31.07 40.90 26.09
C SER A 144 30.11 39.75 25.81
N SER A 145 30.59 38.54 26.10
CA SER A 145 29.83 37.30 26.11
C SER A 145 28.51 37.42 26.87
N ALA A 146 27.40 37.46 26.14
CA ALA A 146 26.13 36.93 26.58
C ALA A 146 25.30 36.53 25.36
N GLU A 147 25.27 35.23 25.07
CA GLU A 147 24.44 34.55 24.07
C GLU A 147 24.94 34.67 22.62
N ALA A 148 25.48 33.56 22.10
CA ALA A 148 25.71 33.36 20.67
C ALA A 148 24.36 33.25 19.94
N SER A 149 23.69 34.39 19.79
CA SER A 149 22.39 34.52 19.15
C SER A 149 22.57 35.06 17.74
N ALA A 150 22.12 34.29 16.75
CA ALA A 150 22.08 34.69 15.36
C ALA A 150 20.62 34.73 14.91
N GLU A 151 20.17 35.87 14.38
CA GLU A 151 18.88 35.92 13.68
C GLU A 151 18.98 35.08 12.41
N LEU A 152 18.15 34.04 12.32
CA LEU A 152 18.04 33.23 11.11
C LEU A 152 17.39 34.09 10.02
N THR A 153 18.16 34.46 9.00
CA THR A 153 17.67 35.27 7.89
C THR A 153 16.56 34.53 7.14
N SER A 154 15.40 35.19 6.99
CA SER A 154 14.21 34.70 6.28
C SER A 154 14.41 34.66 4.75
N THR A 155 15.62 34.35 4.31
CA THR A 155 15.99 34.29 2.89
C THR A 155 15.58 32.94 2.32
N GLY A 156 14.37 32.89 1.75
CA GLY A 156 14.15 32.11 0.52
C GLY A 156 13.60 30.69 0.64
N THR A 157 13.05 30.26 1.76
CA THR A 157 12.28 28.99 1.81
C THR A 157 10.84 29.26 2.23
N TYR A 158 9.98 29.47 1.24
CA TYR A 158 8.53 29.29 1.40
C TYR A 158 8.30 27.92 2.06
N GLN A 159 7.93 27.90 3.34
CA GLN A 159 7.41 26.76 4.12
C GLN A 159 7.63 25.37 3.50
N ASP A 160 8.88 24.89 3.43
CA ASP A 160 9.11 23.53 2.93
C ASP A 160 8.99 22.54 4.10
N ARG A 161 7.75 22.28 4.55
CA ARG A 161 7.42 21.13 5.41
C ARG A 161 7.33 19.85 4.56
N SER A 162 8.27 19.66 3.63
CA SER A 162 8.26 18.54 2.67
C SER A 162 8.28 17.20 3.38
N GLU A 163 8.79 17.13 4.62
CA GLU A 163 8.73 15.94 5.45
C GLU A 163 7.32 15.44 5.75
N GLU A 164 6.31 16.30 5.73
CA GLU A 164 4.93 15.89 5.95
C GLU A 164 4.38 15.05 4.82
N GLN A 165 4.90 15.18 3.61
CA GLN A 165 4.48 14.38 2.46
C GLN A 165 5.37 13.14 2.26
N ARG A 166 6.46 13.00 3.03
CA ARG A 166 7.35 11.84 2.93
C ARG A 166 6.69 10.59 3.51
N ILE A 167 6.96 9.48 2.84
CA ILE A 167 6.63 8.11 3.27
C ILE A 167 7.92 7.29 3.26
N THR A 168 7.96 6.21 4.03
CA THR A 168 9.17 5.41 4.19
C THR A 168 9.50 4.62 2.92
N GLU A 169 10.79 4.31 2.69
CA GLU A 169 11.18 3.46 1.55
C GLU A 169 10.55 2.08 1.64
N THR A 170 10.37 1.55 2.85
CA THR A 170 9.64 0.29 3.09
C THR A 170 8.18 0.37 2.62
N GLU A 171 7.54 1.54 2.71
CA GLU A 171 6.16 1.76 2.27
C GLU A 171 6.07 2.03 0.76
N LYS A 172 7.09 2.64 0.15
CA LYS A 172 7.16 2.89 -1.31
C LYS A 172 7.56 1.67 -2.12
N ASN A 173 8.42 0.82 -1.58
CA ASN A 173 9.10 -0.24 -2.32
C ASN A 173 8.65 -1.61 -1.83
N GLU A 174 7.72 -2.20 -2.56
CA GLU A 174 7.14 -3.53 -2.25
C GLU A 174 8.23 -4.62 -2.14
N ARG A 175 9.28 -4.57 -2.97
CA ARG A 175 10.38 -5.53 -2.91
C ARG A 175 11.16 -5.40 -1.60
N LEU A 176 11.42 -4.18 -1.15
CA LEU A 176 12.06 -3.93 0.14
C LEU A 176 11.18 -4.41 1.29
N GLN A 177 9.88 -4.13 1.24
CA GLN A 177 8.93 -4.59 2.24
C GLN A 177 8.93 -6.12 2.37
N LYS A 178 8.79 -6.84 1.24
CA LYS A 178 8.84 -8.32 1.21
C LYS A 178 10.16 -8.85 1.74
N ARG A 179 11.29 -8.22 1.38
CA ARG A 179 12.61 -8.63 1.88
C ARG A 179 12.74 -8.46 3.39
N LEU A 180 12.26 -7.34 3.94
CA LEU A 180 12.26 -7.10 5.39
C LEU A 180 11.34 -8.09 6.13
N GLN A 181 10.16 -8.39 5.58
CA GLN A 181 9.27 -9.41 6.13
C GLN A 181 9.91 -10.80 6.14
N ALA A 182 10.52 -11.22 5.02
CA ALA A 182 11.21 -12.49 4.93
C ALA A 182 12.37 -12.60 5.94
N LEU A 183 13.22 -11.56 6.03
CA LEU A 183 14.31 -11.52 7.00
C LEU A 183 13.79 -11.52 8.45
N SER A 184 12.67 -10.83 8.73
CA SER A 184 12.05 -10.84 10.06
C SER A 184 11.56 -12.23 10.45
N SER A 185 11.00 -12.99 9.50
CA SER A 185 10.57 -14.38 9.73
C SER A 185 11.76 -15.31 9.95
N GLU A 186 12.81 -15.19 9.12
CA GLU A 186 14.02 -16.02 9.23
C GLU A 186 14.75 -15.81 10.56
N LEU A 187 14.85 -14.56 11.02
CA LEU A 187 15.52 -14.23 12.28
C LEU A 187 14.67 -14.55 13.52
N ALA A 188 13.36 -14.75 13.39
CA ALA A 188 12.47 -14.98 14.53
C ALA A 188 12.84 -16.24 15.31
N ASP A 189 13.22 -17.32 14.60
CA ASP A 189 13.56 -18.61 15.21
C ASP A 189 14.92 -18.58 15.93
N ALA A 190 15.82 -17.69 15.50
CA ALA A 190 17.15 -17.53 16.08
C ALA A 190 17.20 -16.43 17.17
N ARG A 191 16.10 -15.72 17.41
CA ARG A 191 16.08 -14.57 18.33
C ARG A 191 15.94 -15.03 19.78
N ASP A 192 16.87 -14.59 20.63
CA ASP A 192 16.75 -14.71 22.08
C ASP A 192 15.91 -13.55 22.66
N GLU A 193 14.72 -13.87 23.15
CA GLU A 193 13.78 -12.90 23.72
C GLU A 193 14.31 -12.24 25.02
N SER A 194 15.27 -12.85 25.71
CA SER A 194 15.86 -12.31 26.94
C SER A 194 16.89 -11.21 26.70
N MET A 195 17.42 -11.12 25.48
CA MET A 195 18.49 -10.19 25.08
C MET A 195 17.95 -8.91 24.39
N LYS A 196 16.66 -8.63 24.47
CA LYS A 196 16.09 -7.41 23.90
C LYS A 196 16.59 -6.17 24.61
N THR A 197 17.10 -5.22 23.83
CA THR A 197 17.46 -3.90 24.35
C THR A 197 16.22 -3.03 24.54
N PRO A 198 16.30 -1.95 25.35
CA PRO A 198 15.22 -0.98 25.45
C PRO A 198 14.78 -0.39 24.10
N ASN A 199 15.73 -0.18 23.19
CA ASN A 199 15.44 0.33 21.84
C ASN A 199 14.67 -0.69 20.98
N ASP A 200 14.93 -1.99 21.15
CA ASP A 200 14.19 -3.05 20.46
C ASP A 200 12.72 -3.08 20.89
N LEU A 201 12.47 -2.89 22.20
CA LEU A 201 11.12 -2.81 22.74
C LEU A 201 10.37 -1.58 22.21
N ILE A 202 11.02 -0.42 22.20
CA ILE A 202 10.44 0.82 21.64
C ILE A 202 10.16 0.67 20.15
N HIS A 203 11.09 0.06 19.39
CA HIS A 203 10.89 -0.18 17.97
C HIS A 203 9.72 -1.14 17.71
N ALA A 204 9.67 -2.27 18.43
CA ALA A 204 8.59 -3.25 18.31
C ALA A 204 7.21 -2.63 18.60
N GLU A 205 7.12 -1.80 19.63
CA GLU A 205 5.88 -1.09 19.98
C GLU A 205 5.49 -0.06 18.91
N ASN A 206 6.46 0.69 18.39
CA ASN A 206 6.21 1.64 17.29
C ASN A 206 5.70 0.92 16.04
N VAL A 207 6.31 -0.19 15.65
CA VAL A 207 5.86 -1.00 14.51
C VAL A 207 4.47 -1.58 14.77
N ARG A 208 4.20 -2.08 15.98
CA ARG A 208 2.89 -2.61 16.39
C ARG A 208 1.78 -1.56 16.28
N LEU A 209 2.07 -0.31 16.64
CA LEU A 209 1.16 0.82 16.52
C LEU A 209 1.09 1.42 15.11
N GLY A 210 1.82 0.86 14.14
CA GLY A 210 1.89 1.38 12.77
C GLY A 210 2.58 2.74 12.65
N ARG A 211 3.40 3.12 13.64
CA ARG A 211 4.17 4.35 13.63
C ARG A 211 5.42 4.20 12.78
N ASP A 212 5.72 5.24 12.02
CA ASP A 212 6.97 5.37 11.28
C ASP A 212 7.56 6.76 11.48
N LYS A 213 8.80 6.97 11.01
CA LYS A 213 9.54 8.22 11.19
C LYS A 213 8.75 9.47 10.72
N TYR A 214 8.08 9.38 9.56
CA TYR A 214 7.39 10.53 8.97
C TYR A 214 5.98 10.71 9.53
N LYS A 215 5.27 9.61 9.85
CA LYS A 215 3.99 9.62 10.57
C LYS A 215 4.15 10.27 11.95
N THR A 216 5.19 9.90 12.70
CA THR A 216 5.47 10.50 14.01
C THR A 216 5.86 11.97 13.88
N LEU A 217 6.70 12.35 12.90
CA LEU A 217 7.04 13.77 12.66
C LEU A 217 5.80 14.62 12.34
N ARG A 218 4.89 14.11 11.50
CA ARG A 218 3.61 14.78 11.24
C ARG A 218 2.82 14.97 12.52
N GLN A 219 2.69 13.92 13.33
CA GLN A 219 1.89 13.94 14.55
C GLN A 219 2.40 14.95 15.59
N ILE A 220 3.70 14.93 15.91
CA ILE A 220 4.28 15.82 16.94
C ILE A 220 4.39 17.28 16.49
N ARG A 221 4.20 17.55 15.18
CA ARG A 221 4.19 18.92 14.62
C ARG A 221 2.78 19.44 14.34
N GLN A 222 1.74 18.73 14.79
CA GLN A 222 0.37 19.24 14.77
C GLN A 222 0.18 20.37 15.79
N GLY A 223 -0.86 21.19 15.60
CA GLY A 223 -1.11 22.35 16.43
C GLY A 223 -0.21 23.55 16.08
N ASN A 224 -0.44 24.66 16.77
CA ASN A 224 0.37 25.86 16.61
C ASN A 224 1.65 25.79 17.47
N THR A 225 2.57 26.73 17.28
CA THR A 225 3.83 26.78 18.04
C THR A 225 3.60 26.92 19.54
N LYS A 226 2.63 27.73 19.97
CA LYS A 226 2.30 27.92 21.38
C LYS A 226 1.86 26.61 22.04
N GLN A 227 0.95 25.87 21.41
CA GLN A 227 0.45 24.61 21.96
C GLN A 227 1.57 23.58 22.16
N ARG A 228 2.50 23.47 21.20
CA ARG A 228 3.63 22.53 21.30
C ARG A 228 4.64 22.96 22.38
N ILE A 229 4.80 24.26 22.62
CA ILE A 229 5.59 24.78 23.73
C ILE A 229 4.88 24.49 25.06
N ASP A 230 3.58 24.77 25.16
CA ASP A 230 2.80 24.51 26.37
C ASP A 230 2.81 23.00 26.74
N GLU A 231 2.75 22.10 25.75
CA GLU A 231 2.90 20.65 25.96
C GLU A 231 4.30 20.30 26.48
N PHE A 232 5.36 20.83 25.85
CA PHE A 232 6.75 20.60 26.28
C PHE A 232 7.01 21.06 27.72
N GLU A 233 6.52 22.23 28.12
CA GLU A 233 6.67 22.75 29.50
C GLU A 233 5.86 21.95 30.54
N SER A 234 4.92 21.11 30.10
CA SER A 234 4.08 20.27 30.96
C SER A 234 4.58 18.83 31.14
N MET A 235 5.62 18.42 30.40
CA MET A 235 6.24 17.08 30.46
C MET A 235 7.27 16.98 31.58
#